data_AF-A0AAD6SVT8-F1
#
_entry.id   AF-A0AAD6SVT8-F1
#
_cell.length_a   1.000
_cell.length_b   1.000
_cell.length_c   1.000
_cell.angle_alpha   90.00
_cell.angle_beta   90.00
_cell.angle_gamma   90.00
#
_symmetry.space_group_name_H-M   'P 1'
#
loop_
_entity.id
_entity.type
_entity.pdbx_description
1 polymer ?
#
loop_
_entity_poly.entity_id
_entity_poly.type
_entity_poly.pdbx_seq_one_letter_code
_entity_poly.pdbx_strand_id
1 'polypeptide(L)'
;MKFAAFASLLAFALGANAATVTASVSYDETYDNASTSLDVVACSGLKTLDDFNFGSLPNFPSSAAQAHGANVLAIDHAAADTFNIALAAMNTLTDGEAVELGRVNVQATQVDKSVCKL
;
A
#
# COMPACT_ATOMS: atom_id res chain seq x y z
N MET A 1 -24.31 -10.45 55.81
CA MET A 1 -23.37 -9.32 55.67
C MET A 1 -22.23 -9.84 54.78
N LYS A 2 -22.13 -9.39 53.51
CA LYS A 2 -21.19 -8.35 53.00
C LYS A 2 -19.75 -8.76 53.34
N PHE A 3 -18.80 -8.98 52.43
CA PHE A 3 -18.23 -8.19 51.31
C PHE A 3 -17.34 -9.19 50.51
N ALA A 4 -16.91 -9.04 49.26
CA ALA A 4 -16.81 -7.94 48.33
C ALA A 4 -16.88 -8.50 46.90
N ALA A 5 -17.46 -7.74 45.99
CA ALA A 5 -17.45 -8.01 44.57
C ALA A 5 -16.03 -7.80 44.00
N PHE A 6 -15.45 -8.83 43.39
CA PHE A 6 -14.37 -8.65 42.43
C PHE A 6 -15.01 -8.35 41.07
N ALA A 7 -15.23 -7.07 40.79
CA ALA A 7 -15.52 -6.59 39.45
C ALA A 7 -14.27 -6.79 38.59
N SER A 8 -14.13 -7.97 37.98
CA SER A 8 -13.18 -8.17 36.90
C SER A 8 -13.71 -7.42 35.68
N LEU A 9 -13.22 -6.20 35.51
CA LEU A 9 -13.38 -5.42 34.29
C LEU A 9 -12.45 -6.06 33.25
N LEU A 10 -12.89 -7.13 32.59
CA LEU A 10 -12.20 -7.62 31.40
C LEU A 10 -12.48 -6.59 30.29
N ALA A 11 -11.52 -5.69 30.09
CA ALA A 11 -11.53 -4.74 29.01
C ALA A 11 -11.67 -5.51 27.69
N PHE A 12 -12.83 -5.37 27.04
CA PHE A 12 -13.00 -5.80 25.66
C PHE A 12 -12.22 -4.81 24.80
N ALA A 13 -10.95 -5.13 24.54
CA ALA A 13 -10.19 -4.43 23.52
C ALA A 13 -10.91 -4.68 22.18
N LEU A 14 -11.64 -3.68 21.70
CA LEU A 14 -12.03 -3.57 20.31
C LEU A 14 -10.74 -3.41 19.50
N GLY A 15 -10.05 -4.52 19.25
CA GLY A 15 -9.01 -4.56 18.24
C GLY A 15 -9.66 -4.24 16.92
N ALA A 16 -9.35 -3.07 16.35
CA ALA A 16 -9.64 -2.79 14.95
C ALA A 16 -8.88 -3.84 14.14
N ASN A 17 -9.59 -4.86 13.65
CA ASN A 17 -9.02 -5.81 12.72
C ASN A 17 -8.75 -5.04 11.43
N ALA A 18 -7.50 -4.63 11.22
CA ALA A 18 -7.09 -4.14 9.91
C ALA A 18 -7.30 -5.29 8.92
N ALA A 19 -8.31 -5.17 8.07
CA ALA A 19 -8.65 -6.19 7.09
C ALA A 19 -7.44 -6.40 6.19
N THR A 20 -6.81 -7.56 6.34
CA THR A 20 -5.66 -7.96 5.56
C THR A 20 -6.17 -8.89 4.47
N VAL A 21 -5.88 -8.56 3.22
CA VAL A 21 -6.25 -9.38 2.07
C VAL A 21 -5.01 -10.05 1.51
N THR A 22 -5.16 -11.30 1.07
CA THR A 22 -4.13 -11.96 0.26
C THR A 22 -4.28 -11.44 -1.16
N ALA A 23 -3.27 -10.76 -1.67
CA ALA A 23 -3.31 -10.16 -3.00
C ALA A 23 -2.15 -10.64 -3.86
N SER A 24 -2.41 -10.78 -5.17
CA SER A 24 -1.37 -11.06 -6.16
C SER A 24 -0.78 -9.75 -6.67
N VAL A 25 0.52 -9.56 -6.45
CA VAL A 25 1.26 -8.36 -6.86
C VAL A 25 2.12 -8.68 -8.07
N SER A 26 2.06 -7.82 -9.08
CA SER A 26 2.94 -7.80 -10.26
C SER A 26 3.61 -6.43 -10.38
N TYR A 27 4.57 -6.31 -11.28
CA TYR A 27 5.13 -5.01 -11.65
C TYR A 27 4.58 -4.48 -12.99
N ASP A 28 4.65 -3.15 -13.16
CA ASP A 28 4.51 -2.43 -14.43
C ASP A 28 5.48 -1.24 -14.41
N GLU A 29 6.41 -1.22 -15.37
CA GLU A 29 7.49 -0.23 -15.47
C GLU A 29 6.98 1.20 -15.72
N THR A 30 5.72 1.36 -16.16
CA THR A 30 5.09 2.67 -16.31
C THR A 30 5.08 3.44 -14.98
N TYR A 31 4.93 2.72 -13.85
CA TYR A 31 4.93 3.30 -12.52
C TYR A 31 6.33 3.67 -12.00
N ASP A 32 7.40 3.27 -12.68
CA ASP A 32 8.77 3.72 -12.41
C ASP A 32 9.10 5.04 -13.13
N ASN A 33 8.28 5.47 -14.09
CA ASN A 33 8.54 6.67 -14.88
C ASN A 33 7.93 7.92 -14.24
N ALA A 34 8.79 8.77 -13.68
CA ALA A 34 8.42 10.01 -13.00
C ALA A 34 7.69 11.01 -13.90
N SER A 35 7.88 10.92 -15.22
CA SER A 35 7.31 11.85 -16.21
C SER A 35 5.93 11.43 -16.70
N THR A 36 5.45 10.24 -16.30
CA THR A 36 4.11 9.77 -16.66
C THR A 36 3.06 10.65 -15.99
N SER A 37 2.09 11.14 -16.77
CA SER A 37 0.99 11.97 -16.27
C SER A 37 0.00 11.14 -15.42
N LEU A 38 -0.50 11.73 -14.33
CA LEU A 38 -1.58 11.20 -13.52
C LEU A 38 -2.92 11.14 -14.29
N ASP A 39 -3.04 11.80 -15.43
CA ASP A 39 -4.24 11.74 -16.28
C ASP A 39 -4.45 10.37 -16.94
N VAL A 40 -3.40 9.54 -17.05
CA VAL A 40 -3.51 8.22 -17.68
C VAL A 40 -3.98 7.12 -16.73
N VAL A 41 -4.12 7.43 -15.44
CA VAL A 41 -4.57 6.48 -14.41
C VAL A 41 -5.95 6.83 -13.86
N ALA A 42 -6.63 5.84 -13.28
CA ALA A 42 -7.98 6.00 -12.75
C ALA A 42 -8.10 7.07 -11.64
N CYS A 43 -7.03 7.35 -10.90
CA CYS A 43 -7.00 8.38 -9.86
C CYS A 43 -6.44 9.74 -10.33
N SER A 44 -6.67 10.12 -11.59
CA SER A 44 -6.34 11.43 -12.18
C SER A 44 -6.92 12.66 -11.44
N GLY A 45 -7.84 12.44 -10.49
CA GLY A 45 -8.44 13.47 -9.65
C GLY A 45 -7.54 14.02 -8.53
N LEU A 46 -6.29 13.57 -8.38
CA LEU A 46 -5.33 14.05 -7.37
C LEU A 46 -4.79 15.46 -7.69
N LYS A 47 -5.70 16.40 -8.00
CA LYS A 47 -5.46 17.75 -8.52
C LYS A 47 -4.89 18.74 -7.50
N THR A 48 -4.52 18.28 -6.31
CA THR A 48 -3.91 19.10 -5.26
C THR A 48 -2.39 19.12 -5.32
N LEU A 49 -1.78 18.38 -6.25
CA LEU A 49 -0.35 18.41 -6.52
C LEU A 49 -0.14 19.27 -7.78
N ASP A 50 0.65 20.35 -7.67
CA ASP A 50 0.91 21.32 -8.75
C ASP A 50 1.64 20.72 -9.96
N ASP A 51 2.20 19.52 -9.82
CA ASP A 51 2.81 18.74 -10.90
C ASP A 51 2.00 17.45 -11.11
N PHE A 52 1.32 17.33 -12.25
CA PHE A 52 0.43 16.21 -12.57
C PHE A 52 1.14 14.92 -12.99
N ASN A 53 2.36 14.66 -12.54
CA ASN A 53 3.12 13.48 -12.93
C ASN A 53 3.33 12.52 -11.75
N PHE A 54 3.68 11.27 -12.05
CA PHE A 54 3.96 10.28 -11.01
C PHE A 54 5.08 10.73 -10.07
N GLY A 55 6.10 11.42 -10.59
CA GLY A 55 7.23 11.97 -9.82
C GLY A 55 6.85 12.89 -8.66
N SER A 56 5.68 13.51 -8.75
CA SER A 56 5.16 14.46 -7.77
C SER A 56 4.49 13.78 -6.57
N LEU A 57 4.23 12.48 -6.67
CA LEU A 57 3.55 11.74 -5.62
C LEU A 57 4.45 11.63 -4.39
N PRO A 58 3.93 11.90 -3.18
CA PRO A 58 4.70 11.73 -1.96
C PRO A 58 4.94 10.22 -1.77
N ASN A 59 6.19 9.78 -1.98
CA ASN A 59 6.69 8.39 -2.07
C ASN A 59 6.93 7.82 -3.48
N PHE A 60 6.96 8.63 -4.53
CA PHE A 60 7.44 8.19 -5.84
C PHE A 60 8.92 7.73 -5.82
N PRO A 61 9.31 6.67 -6.56
CA PRO A 61 8.46 5.67 -7.22
C PRO A 61 7.95 4.66 -6.19
N SER A 62 6.69 4.82 -5.77
CA SER A 62 5.91 4.04 -4.77
C SER A 62 6.68 3.28 -3.67
N SER A 63 7.83 3.76 -3.20
CA SER A 63 8.73 3.01 -2.33
C SER A 63 9.08 3.82 -1.09
N ALA A 64 8.26 3.66 -0.06
CA ALA A 64 8.80 3.68 1.30
C ALA A 64 9.14 2.22 1.66
N ALA A 65 10.33 1.77 1.29
CA ALA A 65 10.84 0.45 1.64
C ALA A 65 11.05 0.36 3.15
N GLN A 66 10.39 -0.59 3.81
CA GLN A 66 10.75 -1.08 5.14
C GLN A 66 11.13 -2.55 4.99
N ALA A 67 12.04 -3.06 5.82
CA ALA A 67 12.47 -4.45 5.76
C ALA A 67 11.23 -5.37 5.83
N HIS A 68 10.91 -6.01 4.69
CA HIS A 68 9.77 -6.92 4.48
C HIS A 68 8.38 -6.26 4.33
N GLY A 69 8.32 -5.05 3.74
CA GLY A 69 7.05 -4.45 3.32
C GLY A 69 7.22 -3.18 2.51
N ALA A 70 6.24 -2.88 1.65
CA ALA A 70 6.19 -1.63 0.89
C ALA A 70 4.86 -0.92 1.16
N ASN A 71 4.94 0.38 1.48
CA ASN A 71 3.75 1.23 1.49
C ASN A 71 3.53 1.76 0.08
N VAL A 72 2.40 1.40 -0.51
CA VAL A 72 2.07 1.72 -1.91
C VAL A 72 0.87 2.65 -1.94
N LEU A 73 0.94 3.71 -2.75
CA LEU A 73 -0.20 4.57 -3.01
C LEU A 73 -0.99 3.99 -4.19
N ALA A 74 -2.27 3.66 -3.96
CA ALA A 74 -3.17 3.24 -5.04
C ALA A 74 -3.55 4.46 -5.90
N ILE A 75 -3.08 4.48 -7.15
CA ILE A 75 -3.35 5.56 -8.12
C ILE A 75 -4.07 5.09 -9.38
N ASP A 76 -4.20 3.78 -9.58
CA ASP A 76 -4.85 3.22 -10.75
C ASP A 76 -5.73 2.01 -10.38
N HIS A 77 -6.61 1.65 -11.30
CA HIS A 77 -7.47 0.49 -11.19
C HIS A 77 -6.70 -0.81 -11.46
N ALA A 78 -6.91 -1.80 -10.61
CA ALA A 78 -6.52 -3.19 -10.82
C ALA A 78 -7.72 -4.11 -10.53
N ALA A 79 -7.67 -5.35 -11.03
CA ALA A 79 -8.69 -6.34 -10.71
C ALA A 79 -8.72 -6.63 -9.20
N ALA A 80 -9.85 -7.14 -8.69
CA ALA A 80 -9.98 -7.51 -7.29
C ALA A 80 -8.85 -8.45 -6.84
N ASP A 81 -8.33 -8.21 -5.63
CA ASP A 81 -7.23 -8.96 -5.02
C ASP A 81 -5.92 -8.97 -5.84
N THR A 82 -5.73 -7.96 -6.71
CA THR A 82 -4.48 -7.77 -7.46
C THR A 82 -3.93 -6.36 -7.33
N PHE A 83 -2.61 -6.23 -7.44
CA PHE A 83 -1.92 -4.95 -7.52
C PHE A 83 -0.86 -5.00 -8.64
N ASN A 84 -0.74 -3.90 -9.37
CA ASN A 84 0.42 -3.62 -10.21
C ASN A 84 1.19 -2.48 -9.54
N ILE A 85 2.48 -2.68 -9.29
CA ILE A 85 3.36 -1.70 -8.64
C ILE A 85 4.56 -1.38 -9.52
N ALA A 86 5.34 -0.37 -9.16
CA ALA A 86 6.61 -0.08 -9.83
C ALA A 86 7.56 -1.29 -9.73
N LEU A 87 8.34 -1.57 -10.78
CA LEU A 87 9.37 -2.62 -10.78
C LEU A 87 10.38 -2.42 -9.65
N ALA A 88 10.77 -1.18 -9.36
CA ALA A 88 11.63 -0.87 -8.22
C ALA A 88 11.00 -1.29 -6.88
N ALA A 89 9.69 -1.10 -6.71
CA ALA A 89 8.96 -1.50 -5.52
C ALA A 89 8.82 -3.03 -5.44
N MET A 90 8.55 -3.71 -6.55
CA MET A 90 8.51 -5.17 -6.60
C MET A 90 9.87 -5.79 -6.28
N ASN A 91 10.96 -5.25 -6.83
CA ASN A 91 12.32 -5.68 -6.50
C ASN A 91 12.64 -5.51 -5.02
N THR A 92 12.11 -4.47 -4.37
CA THR A 92 12.24 -4.30 -2.92
C THR A 92 11.48 -5.39 -2.15
N LEU A 93 10.30 -5.80 -2.62
CA LEU A 93 9.50 -6.85 -2.00
C LEU A 93 10.08 -8.26 -2.21
N THR A 94 10.82 -8.46 -3.29
CA THR A 94 11.31 -9.78 -3.73
C THR A 94 12.83 -9.88 -3.75
N ASP A 95 13.54 -9.04 -2.99
CA ASP A 95 15.01 -9.04 -2.91
C ASP A 95 15.73 -9.01 -4.28
N GLY A 96 15.15 -8.30 -5.25
CA GLY A 96 15.68 -8.14 -6.61
C GLY A 96 15.20 -9.17 -7.64
N GLU A 97 14.32 -10.10 -7.25
CA GLU A 97 13.85 -11.18 -8.13
C GLU A 97 12.55 -10.87 -8.90
N ALA A 98 12.16 -9.60 -9.04
CA ALA A 98 10.84 -9.24 -9.56
C ALA A 98 10.57 -9.77 -10.97
N VAL A 99 11.58 -9.70 -11.85
CA VAL A 99 11.48 -10.15 -13.25
C VAL A 99 11.30 -11.65 -13.34
N GLU A 100 12.05 -12.41 -12.54
CA GLU A 100 12.04 -13.88 -12.54
C GLU A 100 10.74 -14.42 -11.93
N LEU A 101 10.25 -13.80 -10.86
CA LEU A 101 9.03 -14.22 -10.19
C LEU A 101 7.78 -13.79 -10.97
N GLY A 102 7.80 -12.61 -11.60
CA GLY A 102 6.69 -12.01 -12.33
C GLY A 102 5.54 -11.55 -11.43
N ARG A 103 5.03 -12.44 -10.57
CA ARG A 103 4.03 -12.17 -9.53
C ARG A 103 4.36 -12.86 -8.23
N VAL A 104 3.97 -12.24 -7.12
CA VAL A 104 4.03 -12.84 -5.79
C VAL A 104 2.72 -12.61 -5.03
N ASN A 105 2.41 -13.50 -4.09
CA ASN A 105 1.29 -13.29 -3.18
C ASN A 105 1.79 -12.55 -1.93
N VAL A 106 1.12 -11.46 -1.57
CA VAL A 106 1.42 -10.67 -0.38
C VAL A 106 0.19 -10.56 0.51
N GLN A 107 0.44 -10.23 1.77
CA GLN A 107 -0.60 -9.76 2.67
C GLN A 107 -0.67 -8.23 2.57
N ALA A 108 -1.75 -7.73 1.98
CA ALA A 108 -1.97 -6.29 1.84
C ALA A 108 -2.93 -5.80 2.94
N THR A 109 -2.52 -4.73 3.62
CA THR A 109 -3.31 -4.09 4.67
C THR A 109 -3.50 -2.63 4.30
N GLN A 110 -4.76 -2.16 4.27
CA GLN A 110 -5.02 -0.74 4.09
C GLN A 110 -4.62 0.02 5.35
N VAL A 111 -3.80 1.04 5.18
CA VAL A 111 -3.29 1.90 6.26
C VAL A 111 -3.81 3.33 6.12
N ASP A 112 -3.62 4.14 7.16
CA ASP A 112 -3.94 5.56 7.10
C ASP A 112 -3.10 6.26 6.02
N LYS A 113 -3.71 7.22 5.33
CA LYS A 113 -3.08 7.96 4.22
C LYS A 113 -1.78 8.67 4.61
N SER A 114 -1.61 9.04 5.89
CA SER A 114 -0.39 9.66 6.41
C SER A 114 0.84 8.74 6.31
N VAL A 115 0.65 7.42 6.29
CA VAL A 115 1.72 6.44 6.03
C VAL A 115 2.26 6.60 4.61
N CYS A 116 1.39 6.98 3.67
CA CYS A 116 1.76 7.37 2.31
C CYS A 116 2.02 8.88 2.16
N LYS A 117 2.19 9.61 3.28
CA LYS A 117 2.48 11.06 3.34
C LYS A 117 1.43 11.94 2.62
N LEU A 118 0.15 11.56 2.73
CA LEU A 118 -1.03 12.29 2.23
C LEU A 118 -1.93 12.83 3.34
#